data_AF-A0A2J6IZM3-F1
#
_entry.id   AF-A0A2J6IZM3-F1
#
_cell.length_a   1.000
_cell.length_b   1.000
_cell.length_c   1.000
_cell.angle_alpha   90.00
_cell.angle_beta   90.00
_cell.angle_gamma   90.00
#
_symmetry.space_group_name_H-M   'P 1'
#
loop_
_entity.id
_entity.type
_entity.pdbx_description
1 polymer ?
#
loop_
_entity_poly.entity_id
_entity_poly.type
_entity_poly.pdbx_seq_one_letter_code
_entity_poly.pdbx_strand_id
1 'polypeptide(L)'
;MRWFFYFLVGLICLMVQTAIFPRFFPVHLKPDLLLILVVYLGVNEQYGRGGIAAYFLGILLDVYAGTFMGMYGMAFLVIFFVVRGTVSFFNSENPFLLLFMVFCGTLLETAMLILLGGLAKAGDVWLVIARWILPQVLLNVLVAYIIMFMLTRLQRRLPRLVIPGLSRLNENYES
;
A
#
# COMPACT_ATOMS: atom_id res chain seq x y z
N MET A 1 -14.68 4.16 -16.14
CA MET A 1 -13.97 5.03 -15.17
C MET A 1 -13.37 4.20 -14.04
N ARG A 2 -12.17 3.62 -14.20
CA ARG A 2 -11.52 2.79 -13.15
C ARG A 2 -10.73 3.62 -12.13
N TRP A 3 -10.21 4.76 -12.55
CA TRP A 3 -9.44 5.70 -11.72
C TRP A 3 -10.24 6.31 -10.57
N PHE A 4 -11.48 6.76 -10.87
CA PHE A 4 -12.38 7.30 -9.85
C PHE A 4 -12.70 6.26 -8.77
N PHE A 5 -12.82 4.98 -9.17
CA PHE A 5 -13.00 3.89 -8.22
C PHE A 5 -11.79 3.72 -7.30
N TYR A 6 -10.55 3.71 -7.83
CA TYR A 6 -9.35 3.62 -6.97
C TYR A 6 -9.21 4.83 -6.05
N PHE A 7 -9.56 6.02 -6.52
CA PHE A 7 -9.58 7.22 -5.69
C PHE A 7 -10.60 7.12 -4.56
N LEU A 8 -11.83 6.66 -4.85
CA LEU A 8 -12.87 6.45 -3.85
C LEU A 8 -12.46 5.38 -2.82
N VAL A 9 -11.88 4.28 -3.29
CA VAL A 9 -11.33 3.23 -2.41
C VAL A 9 -10.20 3.79 -1.55
N GLY A 10 -9.31 4.59 -2.12
CA GLY A 10 -8.26 5.29 -1.37
C GLY A 10 -8.81 6.23 -0.30
N LEU A 11 -9.88 6.96 -0.60
CA LEU A 11 -10.59 7.81 0.36
C LEU A 11 -11.18 7.00 1.52
N ILE A 12 -11.82 5.87 1.20
CA ILE A 12 -12.35 4.95 2.22
C ILE A 12 -11.21 4.38 3.07
N CYS A 13 -10.11 3.92 2.45
CA CYS A 13 -8.93 3.44 3.17
C CYS A 13 -8.36 4.52 4.09
N LEU A 14 -8.26 5.77 3.62
CA LEU A 14 -7.79 6.89 4.42
C LEU A 14 -8.74 7.18 5.59
N MET A 15 -10.06 7.15 5.37
CA MET A 15 -11.05 7.31 6.45
C MET A 15 -10.98 6.18 7.47
N VAL A 16 -10.85 4.93 7.03
CA VAL A 16 -10.71 3.76 7.91
C VAL A 16 -9.42 3.88 8.73
N GLN A 17 -8.29 4.21 8.09
CA GLN A 17 -7.01 4.27 8.81
C GLN A 17 -6.92 5.42 9.80
N THR A 18 -7.74 6.46 9.64
CA THR A 18 -7.74 7.66 10.47
C THR A 18 -8.84 7.68 11.53
N ALA A 19 -9.99 7.08 11.24
CA ALA A 19 -11.12 7.05 12.18
C ALA A 19 -11.17 5.79 13.04
N ILE A 20 -10.75 4.63 12.50
CA ILE A 20 -10.91 3.33 13.15
C ILE A 20 -9.61 2.92 13.85
N PHE A 21 -8.47 2.91 13.16
CA PHE A 21 -7.23 2.39 13.74
C PHE A 21 -6.71 3.14 14.97
N PRO A 22 -6.82 4.48 15.08
CA PRO A 22 -6.41 5.18 16.29
C PRO A 22 -7.21 4.80 17.54
N ARG A 23 -8.36 4.12 17.40
CA ARG A 23 -9.13 3.58 18.54
C ARG A 23 -8.58 2.25 19.06
N PHE A 24 -7.85 1.51 18.24
CA PHE A 24 -7.34 0.17 18.55
C PHE A 24 -5.82 0.14 18.74
N PHE A 25 -5.09 1.08 18.16
CA PHE A 25 -3.63 1.09 18.17
C PHE A 25 -3.06 2.39 18.77
N PRO A 26 -1.81 2.34 19.31
CA PRO A 26 -1.10 3.53 19.77
C PRO A 26 -0.93 4.55 18.63
N VAL A 27 -0.82 5.83 18.98
CA VAL A 27 -0.69 6.97 18.03
C VAL A 27 0.41 6.77 16.97
N HIS A 28 1.48 6.05 17.29
CA HIS A 28 2.62 5.81 16.40
C HIS A 28 2.51 4.53 15.55
N LEU A 29 1.49 3.70 15.79
CA LEU A 29 1.31 2.38 15.18
C LEU A 29 0.00 2.38 14.39
N LYS A 30 0.04 2.91 13.17
CA LYS A 30 -1.13 2.90 12.27
C LYS A 30 -0.88 2.01 11.05
N PRO A 31 -1.82 1.12 10.69
CA PRO A 31 -1.75 0.42 9.43
C PRO A 31 -1.83 1.39 8.26
N ASP A 32 -0.92 1.22 7.30
CA ASP A 32 -0.96 1.99 6.06
C ASP A 32 -1.76 1.24 4.99
N LEU A 33 -3.06 1.54 4.93
CA LEU A 33 -3.96 0.96 3.94
C LEU A 33 -3.70 1.52 2.53
N LEU A 34 -3.18 2.74 2.44
CA LEU A 34 -2.86 3.37 1.16
C LEU A 34 -1.63 2.71 0.53
N LEU A 35 -0.61 2.39 1.32
CA LEU A 35 0.55 1.63 0.87
C LEU A 35 0.12 0.27 0.30
N ILE A 36 -0.74 -0.46 1.01
CA ILE A 36 -1.26 -1.77 0.55
C ILE A 36 -2.02 -1.59 -0.78
N LEU A 37 -2.82 -0.53 -0.91
CA LEU A 37 -3.53 -0.21 -2.14
C LEU A 37 -2.58 0.13 -3.29
N VAL A 38 -1.51 0.89 -3.02
CA VAL A 38 -0.48 1.24 -4.01
C VAL A 38 0.30 0.01 -4.47
N VAL A 39 0.67 -0.88 -3.55
CA VAL A 39 1.32 -2.17 -3.87
C VAL A 39 0.38 -3.01 -4.74
N TYR A 40 -0.89 -3.13 -4.36
CA TYR A 40 -1.89 -3.82 -5.16
C TYR A 40 -2.03 -3.22 -6.57
N LEU A 41 -1.98 -1.90 -6.69
CA LEU A 41 -2.02 -1.20 -7.96
C LEU A 41 -0.78 -1.49 -8.81
N GLY A 42 0.40 -1.54 -8.19
CA GLY A 42 1.66 -1.92 -8.85
C GLY A 42 1.61 -3.34 -9.42
N VAL A 43 0.99 -4.28 -8.69
CA VAL A 43 0.81 -5.65 -9.19
C VAL A 43 -0.18 -5.72 -10.36
N ASN A 44 -1.30 -5.00 -10.29
CA ASN A 44 -2.45 -5.28 -11.14
C ASN A 44 -2.74 -4.27 -12.26
N GLU A 45 -2.22 -3.05 -12.18
CA GLU A 45 -2.56 -1.96 -13.11
C GLU A 45 -1.38 -1.56 -14.01
N GLN A 46 -1.66 -0.97 -15.17
CA GLN A 46 -0.62 -0.53 -16.12
C GLN A 46 0.22 0.65 -15.59
N TYR A 47 1.48 0.77 -16.05
CA TYR A 47 2.45 1.78 -15.61
C TYR A 47 1.88 3.21 -15.54
N GLY A 48 1.33 3.71 -16.64
CA GLY A 48 0.82 5.08 -16.69
C GLY A 48 -0.37 5.30 -15.77
N ARG A 49 -1.28 4.31 -15.70
CA ARG A 49 -2.51 4.47 -14.93
C ARG A 49 -2.31 4.31 -13.43
N GLY A 50 -1.59 3.27 -13.03
CA GLY A 50 -1.29 3.04 -11.64
C GLY A 50 -0.37 4.10 -11.05
N GLY A 51 0.60 4.61 -11.82
CA GLY A 51 1.56 5.60 -11.31
C GLY A 51 0.92 6.94 -10.94
N ILE A 52 0.07 7.48 -11.83
CA ILE A 52 -0.66 8.72 -11.55
C ILE A 52 -1.60 8.51 -10.35
N ALA A 53 -2.29 7.37 -10.26
CA ALA A 53 -3.17 7.08 -9.13
C ALA A 53 -2.40 6.98 -7.81
N ALA A 54 -1.26 6.28 -7.78
CA ALA A 54 -0.40 6.20 -6.60
C ALA A 54 0.10 7.57 -6.14
N TYR A 55 0.49 8.43 -7.09
CA TYR A 55 0.92 9.80 -6.79
C TYR A 55 -0.20 10.64 -6.18
N PHE A 56 -1.42 10.60 -6.76
CA PHE A 56 -2.57 11.33 -6.21
C PHE A 56 -2.99 10.80 -4.84
N LEU A 57 -2.90 9.49 -4.59
CA LEU A 57 -3.14 8.92 -3.27
C LEU A 57 -2.10 9.39 -2.24
N GLY A 58 -0.83 9.52 -2.64
CA GLY A 58 0.21 10.06 -1.79
C GLY A 58 0.01 11.56 -1.49
N ILE A 59 -0.38 12.37 -2.49
CA ILE A 59 -0.76 13.78 -2.26
C ILE A 59 -1.96 13.88 -1.31
N LEU A 60 -2.97 13.01 -1.47
CA LEU A 60 -4.12 12.97 -0.58
C LEU A 60 -3.69 12.70 0.87
N LEU A 61 -2.72 11.79 1.06
CA LEU A 61 -2.14 11.50 2.35
C LEU A 61 -1.32 12.69 2.90
N ASP A 62 -0.54 13.37 2.06
CA ASP A 62 0.20 14.58 2.45
C ASP A 62 -0.74 15.67 2.97
N VAL A 63 -1.85 15.93 2.25
CA VAL A 63 -2.86 16.93 2.64
C VAL A 63 -3.50 16.57 3.98
N TYR A 64 -3.81 15.29 4.20
CA TYR A 64 -4.38 14.83 5.46
C TYR A 64 -3.36 14.89 6.62
N ALA A 65 -2.13 14.45 6.38
CA ALA A 65 -1.08 14.38 7.39
C ALA A 65 -0.54 15.77 7.78
N GLY A 66 -0.82 16.80 6.97
CA GLY A 66 -0.25 18.14 7.14
C GLY A 66 1.26 18.16 6.92
N THR A 67 1.80 17.19 6.18
CA THR A 67 3.22 17.10 5.85
C THR A 67 3.57 17.99 4.66
N PHE A 68 4.86 18.11 4.34
CA PHE A 68 5.29 18.79 3.13
C PHE A 68 4.63 18.14 1.90
N MET A 69 3.97 18.96 1.10
CA MET A 69 3.24 18.50 -0.08
C MET A 69 4.19 17.78 -1.04
N GLY A 70 3.89 16.52 -1.36
CA GLY A 70 4.69 15.70 -2.27
C GLY A 70 5.62 14.70 -1.57
N MET A 71 5.70 14.68 -0.24
CA MET A 71 6.54 13.73 0.49
C MET A 71 6.01 12.29 0.35
N TYR A 72 4.76 12.04 0.75
CA TYR A 72 4.09 10.76 0.50
C TYR A 72 3.77 10.58 -0.99
N GLY A 73 3.47 11.67 -1.72
CA GLY A 73 3.29 11.65 -3.18
C GLY A 73 4.45 10.97 -3.91
N MET A 74 5.68 11.44 -3.67
CA MET A 74 6.89 10.86 -4.27
C MET A 74 7.18 9.46 -3.76
N ALA A 75 7.04 9.22 -2.44
CA ALA A 75 7.27 7.90 -1.86
C ALA A 75 6.39 6.82 -2.53
N PHE A 76 5.09 7.08 -2.65
CA PHE A 76 4.14 6.13 -3.26
C PHE A 76 4.36 5.94 -4.76
N LEU A 77 4.76 7.00 -5.47
CA LEU A 77 5.12 6.88 -6.88
C LEU A 77 6.34 5.98 -7.07
N VAL A 78 7.40 6.15 -6.27
CA VAL A 78 8.60 5.31 -6.31
C VAL A 78 8.27 3.87 -5.95
N ILE A 79 7.50 3.65 -4.87
CA ILE A 79 7.05 2.31 -4.46
C ILE A 79 6.26 1.64 -5.58
N PHE A 80 5.35 2.36 -6.23
CA PHE A 80 4.59 1.83 -7.37
C PHE A 80 5.51 1.35 -8.49
N PHE A 81 6.50 2.15 -8.91
CA PHE A 81 7.42 1.77 -9.97
C PHE A 81 8.32 0.59 -9.59
N VAL A 82 8.81 0.55 -8.35
CA VAL A 82 9.61 -0.58 -7.85
C VAL A 82 8.78 -1.85 -7.86
N VAL A 83 7.58 -1.82 -7.28
CA VAL A 83 6.66 -2.95 -7.27
C VAL A 83 6.35 -3.41 -8.69
N ARG A 84 5.97 -2.49 -9.58
CA ARG A 84 5.63 -2.80 -10.97
C ARG A 84 6.82 -3.41 -11.74
N GLY A 85 8.02 -2.88 -11.50
CA GLY A 85 9.26 -3.43 -12.04
C GLY A 85 9.48 -4.85 -11.55
N THR A 86 9.41 -5.09 -10.23
CA THR A 86 9.61 -6.42 -9.64
C THR A 86 8.59 -7.45 -10.12
N VAL A 87 7.33 -7.07 -10.32
CA VAL A 87 6.29 -7.95 -10.90
C VAL A 87 6.63 -8.35 -12.33
N SER A 88 7.33 -7.50 -13.09
CA SER A 88 7.80 -7.86 -14.43
C SER A 88 8.94 -8.89 -14.41
N PHE A 89 9.66 -9.02 -13.29
CA PHE A 89 10.77 -9.98 -13.13
C PHE A 89 10.36 -11.28 -12.45
N PHE A 90 9.42 -11.23 -11.51
CA PHE A 90 8.94 -12.38 -10.77
C PHE A 90 7.63 -12.91 -11.38
N ASN A 91 7.55 -14.23 -11.58
CA ASN A 91 6.34 -14.85 -12.10
C ASN A 91 5.14 -14.56 -11.16
N SER A 92 4.13 -13.86 -11.67
CA SER A 92 3.01 -13.21 -10.95
C SER A 92 2.04 -14.15 -10.23
N GLU A 93 2.39 -15.42 -10.03
CA GLU A 93 1.48 -16.47 -9.57
C GLU A 93 1.54 -16.70 -8.05
N ASN A 94 2.56 -16.17 -7.37
CA ASN A 94 2.74 -16.40 -5.94
C ASN A 94 1.99 -15.34 -5.10
N PRO A 95 0.98 -15.73 -4.29
CA PRO A 95 0.29 -14.81 -3.39
C PRO A 95 1.24 -14.20 -2.33
N PHE A 96 2.33 -14.90 -2.01
CA PHE A 96 3.42 -14.41 -1.17
C PHE A 96 4.14 -13.19 -1.75
N LEU A 97 4.10 -12.98 -3.07
CA LEU A 97 4.70 -11.83 -3.73
C LEU A 97 4.10 -10.52 -3.21
N LEU A 98 2.78 -10.47 -3.01
CA LEU A 98 2.11 -9.27 -2.50
C LEU A 98 2.54 -8.95 -1.07
N LEU A 99 2.61 -9.96 -0.20
CA LEU A 99 3.08 -9.79 1.18
C LEU A 99 4.54 -9.33 1.22
N PHE A 100 5.39 -9.92 0.38
CA PHE A 100 6.78 -9.52 0.23
C PHE A 100 6.90 -8.08 -0.30
N MET A 101 6.06 -7.68 -1.24
CA MET A 101 6.02 -6.32 -1.77
C MET A 101 5.51 -5.30 -0.75
N VAL A 102 4.56 -5.67 0.11
CA VAL A 102 4.14 -4.82 1.23
C VAL A 102 5.29 -4.65 2.21
N PHE A 103 5.99 -5.73 2.57
CA PHE A 103 7.17 -5.67 3.43
C PHE A 103 8.25 -4.73 2.85
N CYS A 104 8.66 -4.94 1.60
CA CYS A 104 9.64 -4.09 0.92
C CYS A 104 9.13 -2.65 0.75
N GLY A 105 7.84 -2.49 0.44
CA GLY A 105 7.17 -1.21 0.29
C GLY A 105 7.21 -0.39 1.57
N THR A 106 6.93 -0.99 2.73
CA THR A 106 7.05 -0.31 4.03
C THR A 106 8.47 0.16 4.34
N LEU A 107 9.47 -0.66 4.03
CA LEU A 107 10.87 -0.29 4.26
C LEU A 107 11.28 0.86 3.33
N LEU A 108 10.87 0.79 2.06
CA LEU A 108 11.16 1.81 1.07
C LEU A 108 10.46 3.13 1.39
N GLU A 109 9.18 3.08 1.77
CA GLU A 109 8.42 4.22 2.27
C GLU A 109 9.17 4.88 3.42
N THR A 110 9.54 4.11 4.44
CA THR A 110 10.25 4.60 5.61
C THR A 110 11.58 5.26 5.24
N ALA A 111 12.35 4.65 4.34
CA ALA A 111 13.60 5.22 3.84
C ALA A 111 13.38 6.53 3.08
N MET A 112 12.35 6.59 2.22
CA MET A 112 11.98 7.80 1.48
C MET A 112 11.55 8.93 2.42
N LEU A 113 10.76 8.62 3.46
CA LEU A 113 10.34 9.62 4.45
C LEU A 113 11.52 10.15 5.26
N ILE A 114 12.49 9.31 5.62
CA ILE A 114 13.71 9.77 6.30
C ILE A 114 14.53 10.67 5.37
N LEU A 115 14.74 10.27 4.12
CA LEU A 115 15.51 11.03 3.14
C LEU A 115 14.88 12.40 2.84
N LEU A 116 13.58 12.41 2.50
CA LEU A 116 12.84 13.62 2.15
C LEU A 116 12.60 14.51 3.38
N GLY A 117 12.32 13.92 4.54
CA GLY A 117 12.14 14.64 5.80
C GLY A 117 13.43 15.30 6.28
N GLY A 118 14.57 14.63 6.11
CA GLY A 118 15.89 15.20 6.38
C GLY A 118 16.20 16.39 5.47
N LEU A 119 15.90 16.28 4.16
CA LEU A 119 16.06 17.38 3.21
C LEU A 119 15.15 18.58 3.55
N ALA A 120 13.93 18.31 3.99
CA ALA A 120 12.97 19.32 4.40
C ALA A 120 13.24 19.91 5.81
N LYS A 121 14.34 19.50 6.48
CA LYS A 121 14.68 19.90 7.86
C LYS A 121 13.54 19.67 8.86
N ALA A 122 12.78 18.60 8.70
CA ALA A 122 11.59 18.30 9.50
C ALA A 122 11.88 17.91 10.97
N GLY A 123 13.11 18.07 11.47
CA GLY A 123 13.52 17.76 12.84
C GLY A 123 13.93 16.30 13.07
N ASP A 124 13.95 15.86 14.34
CA ASP A 124 14.35 14.51 14.78
C ASP A 124 13.33 13.40 14.48
N VAL A 125 12.61 13.50 13.36
CA VAL A 125 11.58 12.53 12.95
C VAL A 125 12.17 11.13 12.73
N TRP A 126 13.44 11.06 12.32
CA TRP A 126 14.18 9.82 12.06
C TRP A 126 14.30 8.86 13.25
N LEU A 127 14.46 9.36 14.48
CA LEU A 127 14.64 8.55 15.68
C LEU A 127 13.32 7.89 16.10
N VAL A 128 12.22 8.62 15.94
CA VAL A 128 10.88 8.09 16.17
C VAL A 128 10.57 7.02 15.14
N ILE A 129 10.81 7.30 13.86
CA ILE A 129 10.55 6.38 12.76
C ILE A 129 11.37 5.08 12.91
N ALA A 130 12.67 5.20 13.20
CA ALA A 130 13.56 4.04 13.35
C ALA A 130 13.13 3.09 14.47
N ARG A 131 12.58 3.62 15.57
CA ARG A 131 12.09 2.81 16.69
C ARG A 131 10.80 2.03 16.35
N TRP A 132 9.95 2.58 15.49
CA TRP A 132 8.65 2.00 15.15
C TRP A 132 8.62 1.21 13.84
N ILE A 133 9.71 1.20 13.06
CA ILE A 133 9.75 0.52 11.76
C ILE A 133 9.41 -0.96 11.87
N LEU A 134 9.97 -1.67 12.85
CA LEU A 134 9.79 -3.12 12.99
C LEU A 134 8.32 -3.48 13.32
N PRO A 135 7.68 -2.87 14.35
CA PRO A 135 6.28 -3.15 14.62
C PRO A 135 5.35 -2.63 13.50
N GLN A 136 5.71 -1.55 12.80
CA GLN A 136 4.93 -1.03 11.67
C GLN A 136 4.95 -1.98 10.46
N VAL A 137 6.12 -2.52 10.10
CA VAL A 137 6.27 -3.51 9.03
C VAL A 137 5.46 -4.77 9.35
N LEU A 138 5.58 -5.31 10.57
CA LEU A 138 4.82 -6.47 11.00
C LEU A 138 3.32 -6.24 10.93
N LEU A 139 2.86 -5.08 11.39
CA LEU A 139 1.46 -4.71 11.37
C LEU A 139 0.94 -4.52 9.94
N ASN A 140 1.68 -3.88 9.04
CA ASN A 140 1.28 -3.72 7.64
C ASN A 140 1.22 -5.06 6.90
N VAL A 141 2.18 -5.96 7.13
CA VAL A 141 2.15 -7.32 6.57
C VAL A 141 0.96 -8.12 7.11
N LEU A 142 0.67 -8.03 8.42
CA LEU A 142 -0.47 -8.70 9.03
C LEU A 142 -1.80 -8.17 8.48
N VAL A 143 -1.94 -6.86 8.33
CA VAL A 143 -3.14 -6.24 7.76
C VAL A 143 -3.28 -6.61 6.28
N ALA A 144 -2.20 -6.60 5.51
CA ALA A 144 -2.22 -7.05 4.12
C ALA A 144 -2.64 -8.52 4.01
N TYR A 145 -2.15 -9.39 4.90
CA TYR A 145 -2.56 -10.79 4.98
C TYR A 145 -4.06 -10.94 5.28
N ILE A 146 -4.59 -10.19 6.26
CA ILE A 146 -6.02 -10.20 6.58
C ILE A 146 -6.86 -9.71 5.39
N ILE A 147 -6.48 -8.61 4.75
CA ILE A 147 -7.17 -8.08 3.58
C ILE A 147 -7.17 -9.13 2.46
N MET A 148 -6.03 -9.75 2.19
CA MET A 148 -5.92 -10.80 1.18
C MET A 148 -6.80 -12.01 1.50
N PHE A 149 -6.82 -12.45 2.76
CA PHE A 149 -7.67 -13.53 3.21
C PHE A 149 -9.16 -13.17 3.05
N MET A 150 -9.56 -11.96 3.38
CA MET A 150 -10.94 -11.49 3.19
C MET A 150 -11.31 -11.39 1.71
N LEU A 151 -10.42 -10.90 0.87
CA LEU A 151 -10.64 -10.79 -0.58
C LEU A 151 -10.79 -12.17 -1.24
N THR A 152 -9.93 -13.13 -0.89
CA THR A 152 -10.04 -14.52 -1.40
C THR A 152 -11.34 -15.19 -0.95
N ARG A 153 -11.75 -14.97 0.30
CA ARG A 153 -13.04 -15.46 0.82
C ARG A 153 -14.24 -14.82 0.12
N LEU A 154 -14.19 -13.52 -0.15
CA LEU A 154 -15.25 -12.79 -0.84
C LEU A 154 -15.34 -13.18 -2.31
N GLN A 155 -14.21 -13.39 -2.98
CA GLN A 155 -14.18 -13.88 -4.37
C GLN A 155 -14.77 -15.28 -4.49
N ARG A 156 -14.52 -16.17 -3.51
CA ARG A 156 -15.20 -17.48 -3.45
C ARG A 156 -16.72 -17.37 -3.30
N ARG A 157 -17.23 -16.28 -2.73
CA ARG A 157 -18.67 -16.03 -2.55
C ARG A 157 -19.31 -15.25 -3.72
N LEU A 158 -18.51 -14.45 -4.44
CA LEU A 158 -18.95 -13.58 -5.53
C LEU A 158 -18.01 -13.74 -6.74
N PRO A 159 -18.18 -14.81 -7.54
CA PRO A 159 -17.30 -15.11 -8.69
C PRO A 159 -17.35 -14.05 -9.81
N ARG A 160 -18.30 -13.11 -9.76
CA ARG A 160 -18.42 -12.00 -10.74
C ARG A 160 -17.45 -10.84 -10.48
N LEU A 161 -16.85 -10.75 -9.29
CA LEU A 161 -15.78 -9.81 -9.01
C LEU A 161 -14.45 -10.43 -9.47
N VAL A 162 -14.17 -10.30 -10.76
CA VAL A 162 -12.86 -10.66 -11.33
C VAL A 162 -11.87 -9.59 -10.88
N ILE A 163 -11.28 -9.80 -9.71
CA ILE A 163 -10.19 -8.98 -9.18
C ILE A 163 -8.94 -9.40 -9.95
N PRO A 164 -8.39 -8.54 -10.83
CA PRO A 164 -7.14 -8.84 -11.52
C PRO A 164 -6.09 -9.20 -10.46
N GLY A 165 -5.44 -10.35 -10.60
CA GLY A 165 -4.46 -10.88 -9.63
C GLY A 165 -4.91 -12.08 -8.80
N LEU A 166 -6.22 -12.22 -8.49
CA LEU A 166 -6.74 -13.34 -7.69
C LEU A 166 -7.48 -14.39 -8.51
N SER A 167 -7.86 -14.11 -9.76
CA SER A 167 -8.57 -15.05 -10.64
C SER A 167 -7.78 -16.33 -10.93
N ARG A 168 -6.44 -16.25 -10.90
CA ARG A 168 -5.53 -17.36 -11.24
C ARG A 168 -5.23 -18.30 -10.06
N LEU A 169 -5.61 -17.93 -8.85
CA LEU A 169 -5.56 -18.85 -7.69
C LEU A 169 -6.65 -19.92 -7.74
N ASN A 170 -7.70 -19.71 -8.54
CA ASN A 170 -8.80 -20.67 -8.65
C ASN A 170 -8.49 -21.79 -9.67
N GLU A 171 -7.67 -21.52 -10.69
CA GLU A 171 -7.23 -22.50 -11.70
C GLU A 171 -6.40 -23.63 -11.10
N ASN A 172 -5.52 -23.33 -10.13
CA ASN A 172 -4.64 -24.32 -9.51
C ASN A 172 -5.33 -25.28 -8.52
N TYR A 173 -6.64 -25.14 -8.28
CA TYR A 173 -7.42 -26.08 -7.48
C TYR A 173 -8.31 -27.01 -8.34
N GLU A 174 -8.36 -26.81 -9.67
CA GLU A 174 -9.17 -27.61 -10.59
C GLU A 174 -8.38 -28.62 -11.43
N SER A 175 -7.08 -28.78 -11.16
CA SER A 175 -6.19 -29.84 -11.72
C SER A 175 -5.67 -30.76 -10.64
#